data_AF-A0A7S2M471-F1
#
_entry.id   AF-A0A7S2M471-F1
#
_cell.length_a   1.000
_cell.length_b   1.000
_cell.length_c   1.000
_cell.angle_alpha   90.00
_cell.angle_beta   90.00
_cell.angle_gamma   90.00
#
_symmetry.space_group_name_H-M   'P 1'
#
loop_
_entity.id
_entity.type
_entity.pdbx_description
1 polymer ?
#
loop_
_entity_poly.entity_id
_entity_poly.type
_entity_poly.pdbx_seq_one_letter_code
_entity_poly.pdbx_strand_id
1 'polypeptide(L)'
;GESPDEVTLVAAARDAGYTLVGRKTFADGSFVTQVEGTAGTQEEHHVRHVLGFTSDRKRMSVVCVSADGGATVITKGADSVMERLIADPLPADAKGALTEFSRQGLRTLVVASRRMAPEAYASWRADWDAAGAAMSDREARLERVTDAAEAGLAYLGVTANEDRLQDHVPETIKTVRAAGVRVWVLTGDKVETAVE
;
A
#
# COMPACT_ATOMS: atom_id res chain seq x y z
N GLY A 1 13.23 0.40 -4.27
CA GLY A 1 11.87 -0.14 -4.15
C GLY A 1 11.44 -0.67 -5.49
N GLU A 2 10.43 -1.53 -5.53
CA GLU A 2 9.91 -2.08 -6.79
C GLU A 2 8.97 -1.11 -7.50
N SER A 3 8.43 -0.12 -6.77
CA SER A 3 7.68 1.02 -7.34
C SER A 3 8.26 2.37 -6.89
N PRO A 4 8.28 3.39 -7.78
CA PRO A 4 8.67 4.76 -7.44
C PRO A 4 7.90 5.33 -6.25
N ASP A 5 6.59 5.04 -6.16
CA ASP A 5 5.74 5.50 -5.06
C ASP A 5 6.24 5.01 -3.71
N GLU A 6 6.68 3.74 -3.65
CA GLU A 6 7.18 3.16 -2.41
C GLU A 6 8.51 3.76 -1.98
N VAL A 7 9.36 4.14 -2.96
CA VAL A 7 10.61 4.83 -2.67
C VAL A 7 10.32 6.20 -2.09
N THR A 8 9.37 6.95 -2.66
CA THR A 8 8.98 8.26 -2.11
C THR A 8 8.40 8.15 -0.71
N LEU A 9 7.54 7.15 -0.45
CA LEU A 9 7.00 6.92 0.89
C LEU A 9 8.08 6.63 1.94
N VAL A 10 9.07 5.80 1.60
CA VAL A 10 10.18 5.49 2.51
C VAL A 10 11.10 6.70 2.70
N ALA A 11 11.32 7.50 1.64
CA ALA A 11 12.08 8.75 1.76
C ALA A 11 11.38 9.77 2.66
N ALA A 12 10.06 9.93 2.50
CA ALA A 12 9.26 10.80 3.37
C ALA A 12 9.27 10.33 4.83
N ALA A 13 9.22 9.02 5.08
CA ALA A 13 9.35 8.45 6.42
C ALA A 13 10.72 8.79 7.05
N ARG A 14 11.81 8.67 6.27
CA ARG A 14 13.16 9.07 6.69
C ARG A 14 13.21 10.56 7.04
N ASP A 15 12.65 11.40 6.20
CA ASP A 15 12.65 12.85 6.41
C ASP A 15 11.80 13.25 7.65
N ALA A 16 10.83 12.41 8.01
CA ALA A 16 10.06 12.49 9.26
C ALA A 16 10.76 11.85 10.48
N GLY A 17 11.99 11.35 10.33
CA GLY A 17 12.79 10.79 11.42
C GLY A 17 12.69 9.28 11.62
N TYR A 18 12.16 8.53 10.65
CA TYR A 18 12.09 7.07 10.65
C TYR A 18 12.89 6.49 9.49
N THR A 19 14.10 6.02 9.75
CA THR A 19 15.02 5.55 8.71
C THR A 19 15.01 4.04 8.62
N LEU A 20 14.66 3.50 7.45
CA LEU A 20 14.88 2.08 7.15
C LEU A 20 16.39 1.84 6.94
N VAL A 21 17.05 1.25 7.95
CA VAL A 21 18.51 1.03 7.93
C VAL A 21 18.92 -0.28 7.29
N GLY A 22 18.04 -1.29 7.32
CA GLY A 22 18.38 -2.61 6.82
C GLY A 22 17.16 -3.50 6.58
N ARG A 23 17.34 -4.49 5.68
CA ARG A 23 16.39 -5.56 5.44
C ARG A 23 17.13 -6.88 5.29
N LYS A 24 16.71 -7.88 6.06
CA LYS A 24 17.17 -9.27 5.92
C LYS A 24 16.03 -10.13 5.40
N THR A 25 16.16 -10.64 4.18
CA THR A 25 15.17 -11.49 3.53
C THR A 25 15.55 -12.98 3.66
N PHE A 26 14.55 -13.82 3.90
CA PHE A 26 14.71 -15.28 4.03
C PHE A 26 14.19 -16.00 2.78
N ALA A 27 14.56 -17.28 2.64
CA ALA A 27 14.23 -18.10 1.48
C ALA A 27 12.72 -18.33 1.28
N ASP A 28 11.93 -18.23 2.35
CA ASP A 28 10.46 -18.37 2.31
C ASP A 28 9.74 -17.05 1.96
N GLY A 29 10.48 -16.00 1.60
CA GLY A 29 9.95 -14.69 1.25
C GLY A 29 9.66 -13.77 2.44
N SER A 30 9.74 -14.28 3.68
CA SER A 30 9.66 -13.43 4.87
C SER A 30 10.91 -12.56 5.03
N PHE A 31 10.81 -11.48 5.80
CA PHE A 31 11.95 -10.59 6.04
C PHE A 31 11.85 -9.84 7.38
N VAL A 32 12.99 -9.42 7.90
CA VAL A 32 13.08 -8.47 9.02
C VAL A 32 13.56 -7.14 8.49
N THR A 33 12.88 -6.06 8.86
CA THR A 33 13.36 -4.69 8.64
C THR A 33 13.88 -4.09 9.93
N GLN A 34 15.01 -3.39 9.84
CA GLN A 34 15.55 -2.58 10.92
C GLN A 34 15.22 -1.12 10.64
N VAL A 35 14.54 -0.47 11.58
CA VAL A 35 14.13 0.93 11.48
C VAL A 35 14.70 1.70 12.66
N GLU A 36 15.38 2.80 12.38
CA GLU A 36 15.84 3.75 13.38
C GLU A 36 14.81 4.87 13.52
N GLY A 37 14.25 5.02 14.71
CA GLY A 37 13.27 6.07 15.01
C GLY A 37 13.89 7.35 15.56
N THR A 38 13.05 8.32 15.88
CA THR A 38 13.46 9.65 16.37
C THR A 38 14.21 9.63 17.71
N ALA A 39 14.07 8.55 18.49
CA ALA A 39 14.80 8.35 19.74
C ALA A 39 16.22 7.80 19.55
N GLY A 40 16.65 7.53 18.31
CA GLY A 40 17.94 6.90 18.01
C GLY A 40 18.00 5.41 18.35
N THR A 41 16.87 4.81 18.73
CA THR A 41 16.74 3.37 18.96
C THR A 41 16.39 2.66 17.67
N GLN A 42 17.05 1.54 17.42
CA GLN A 42 16.76 0.66 16.30
C GLN A 42 15.75 -0.41 16.73
N GLU A 43 14.68 -0.53 15.96
CA GLU A 43 13.63 -1.52 16.14
C GLU A 43 13.63 -2.52 14.99
N GLU A 44 13.40 -3.79 15.32
CA GLU A 44 13.23 -4.87 14.34
C GLU A 44 11.75 -5.17 14.15
N HIS A 45 11.30 -5.18 12.89
CA HIS A 45 9.95 -5.59 12.52
C HIS A 45 10.00 -6.86 11.68
N HIS A 46 9.35 -7.91 12.18
CA HIS A 46 9.32 -9.23 11.56
C HIS A 46 8.13 -9.35 10.60
N VAL A 47 8.36 -9.15 9.31
CA VAL A 47 7.34 -9.34 8.28
C VAL A 47 7.29 -10.80 7.85
N ARG A 48 6.21 -11.48 8.23
CA ARG A 48 6.05 -12.91 7.95
C ARG A 48 5.36 -13.19 6.63
N HIS A 49 4.40 -12.35 6.25
CA HIS A 49 3.63 -12.53 5.02
C HIS A 49 3.51 -11.20 4.27
N VAL A 50 3.62 -11.28 2.94
CA VAL A 50 3.33 -10.18 2.02
C VAL A 50 2.11 -10.58 1.21
N LEU A 51 1.04 -9.81 1.35
CA LEU A 51 -0.18 -9.94 0.56
C LEU A 51 -0.04 -8.96 -0.62
N GLY A 52 0.59 -9.46 -1.68
CA GLY A 52 1.07 -8.65 -2.80
C GLY A 52 0.00 -7.84 -3.52
N PHE A 53 0.43 -6.78 -4.19
CA PHE A 53 -0.43 -5.99 -5.05
C PHE A 53 -0.87 -6.78 -6.29
N THR A 54 -2.14 -6.65 -6.66
CA THR A 54 -2.65 -7.04 -7.97
C THR A 54 -3.56 -5.94 -8.51
N SER A 55 -3.67 -5.83 -9.84
CA SER A 55 -4.54 -4.86 -10.50
C SER A 55 -6.02 -5.02 -10.11
N ASP A 56 -6.43 -6.23 -9.77
CA ASP A 56 -7.79 -6.54 -9.31
C ASP A 56 -8.02 -6.07 -7.88
N ARG A 57 -7.04 -6.29 -6.99
CA ARG A 57 -7.17 -5.96 -5.56
C ARG A 57 -6.86 -4.49 -5.24
N LYS A 58 -6.00 -3.84 -6.03
CA LYS A 58 -5.57 -2.42 -5.90
C LYS A 58 -5.09 -2.00 -4.51
N ARG A 59 -4.49 -2.94 -3.78
CA ARG A 59 -3.93 -2.75 -2.44
C ARG A 59 -2.83 -3.77 -2.18
N MET A 60 -2.00 -3.50 -1.18
CA MET A 60 -0.95 -4.38 -0.69
C MET A 60 -0.96 -4.38 0.84
N SER A 61 -0.70 -5.54 1.43
CA SER A 61 -0.55 -5.66 2.88
C SER A 61 0.71 -6.41 3.29
N VAL A 62 1.19 -6.10 4.49
CA VAL A 62 2.20 -6.88 5.19
C VAL A 62 1.64 -7.36 6.53
N VAL A 63 2.02 -8.57 6.93
CA VAL A 63 1.67 -9.14 8.23
C VAL A 63 2.92 -9.19 9.09
N CYS A 64 3.00 -8.27 10.05
CA CYS A 64 4.11 -8.12 10.99
C CYS A 64 3.82 -8.90 12.27
N VAL A 65 4.63 -9.89 12.60
CA VAL A 65 4.44 -10.71 13.80
C VAL A 65 5.06 -10.02 15.01
N SER A 66 4.32 -9.99 16.10
CA SER A 66 4.73 -9.42 17.39
C SER A 66 5.37 -10.48 18.28
N ALA A 67 6.21 -10.05 19.24
CA ALA A 67 6.90 -10.97 20.16
C ALA A 67 5.92 -11.75 21.07
N ASP A 68 4.71 -11.22 21.28
CA ASP A 68 3.62 -11.86 22.02
C ASP A 68 2.92 -13.00 21.23
N GLY A 69 3.34 -13.25 19.98
CA GLY A 69 2.74 -14.23 19.09
C GLY A 69 1.53 -13.71 18.31
N GLY A 70 1.11 -12.46 18.54
CA GLY A 70 0.12 -11.77 17.72
C GLY A 70 0.69 -11.26 16.40
N ALA A 71 -0.13 -10.52 15.66
CA ALA A 71 0.33 -9.87 14.44
C ALA A 71 -0.37 -8.53 14.23
N THR A 72 0.29 -7.64 13.49
CA THR A 72 -0.29 -6.42 12.95
C THR A 72 -0.29 -6.51 11.44
N VAL A 73 -1.48 -6.46 10.85
CA VAL A 73 -1.66 -6.31 9.40
C VAL A 73 -1.60 -4.82 9.09
N ILE A 74 -0.75 -4.42 8.16
CA ILE A 74 -0.67 -3.04 7.66
C ILE A 74 -0.99 -3.08 6.18
N THR A 75 -1.99 -2.30 5.76
CA THR A 75 -2.49 -2.28 4.39
C THR A 75 -2.42 -0.87 3.83
N LYS A 76 -1.90 -0.75 2.60
CA LYS A 76 -1.99 0.46 1.79
C LYS A 76 -2.72 0.16 0.49
N GLY A 77 -3.57 1.07 0.03
CA GLY A 77 -4.30 0.86 -1.22
C GLY A 77 -5.08 2.06 -1.70
N ALA A 78 -5.75 1.90 -2.83
CA ALA A 78 -6.64 2.92 -3.39
C ALA A 78 -7.80 3.21 -2.44
N ASP A 79 -8.15 4.49 -2.32
CA ASP A 79 -9.29 5.02 -1.56
C ASP A 79 -10.58 4.19 -1.74
N SER A 80 -11.00 3.95 -2.98
CA SER A 80 -12.22 3.23 -3.34
C SER A 80 -12.28 1.78 -2.84
N VAL A 81 -11.11 1.18 -2.60
CA VAL A 81 -10.99 -0.19 -2.07
C VAL A 81 -10.87 -0.16 -0.56
N MET A 82 -10.02 0.71 -0.03
CA MET A 82 -9.74 0.80 1.40
C MET A 82 -10.96 1.22 2.22
N GLU A 83 -11.83 2.08 1.68
CA GLU A 83 -13.10 2.46 2.34
C GLU A 83 -14.01 1.26 2.67
N ARG A 84 -13.90 0.14 1.92
CA ARG A 84 -14.70 -1.06 2.14
C ARG A 84 -14.10 -2.02 3.18
N LEU A 85 -12.80 -1.87 3.44
CA LEU A 85 -12.03 -2.75 4.31
C LEU A 85 -11.86 -2.16 5.72
N ILE A 86 -11.98 -0.83 5.84
CA ILE A 86 -11.91 -0.11 7.10
C ILE A 86 -13.25 -0.25 7.83
N ALA A 87 -13.18 -0.54 9.14
CA ALA A 87 -14.35 -0.79 9.97
C ALA A 87 -15.26 0.45 10.12
N ASP A 88 -14.62 1.61 10.32
CA ASP A 88 -15.29 2.89 10.50
C ASP A 88 -15.20 3.75 9.22
N PRO A 89 -16.18 4.61 8.95
CA PRO A 89 -16.09 5.55 7.84
C PRO A 89 -14.83 6.41 7.95
N LEU A 90 -14.18 6.69 6.81
CA LEU A 90 -13.05 7.61 6.79
C LEU A 90 -13.45 8.97 7.39
N PRO A 91 -12.59 9.58 8.22
CA PRO A 91 -12.78 10.93 8.72
C PRO A 91 -13.06 11.95 7.61
N ALA A 92 -13.88 12.97 7.90
CA ALA A 92 -14.31 13.95 6.90
C ALA A 92 -13.15 14.78 6.34
N ASP A 93 -12.18 15.11 7.19
CA ASP A 93 -10.92 15.76 6.82
C ASP A 93 -10.08 14.88 5.89
N ALA A 94 -9.98 13.58 6.16
CA ALA A 94 -9.28 12.63 5.29
C ALA A 94 -9.94 12.54 3.90
N LYS A 95 -11.28 12.46 3.84
CA LYS A 95 -12.03 12.48 2.56
C LYS A 95 -11.83 13.78 1.79
N GLY A 96 -11.84 14.91 2.50
CA GLY A 96 -11.55 16.21 1.91
C GLY A 96 -10.14 16.28 1.32
N ALA A 97 -9.14 15.80 2.07
CA ALA A 97 -7.75 15.74 1.63
C ALA A 97 -7.58 14.84 0.40
N LEU A 98 -8.17 13.63 0.39
CA LEU A 98 -8.13 12.73 -0.77
C LEU A 98 -8.70 13.41 -2.02
N THR A 99 -9.85 14.08 -1.88
CA THR A 99 -10.48 14.80 -2.99
C THR A 99 -9.60 15.93 -3.51
N GLU A 100 -8.99 16.70 -2.60
CA GLU A 100 -8.12 17.82 -2.97
C GLU A 100 -6.83 17.35 -3.64
N PHE A 101 -6.18 16.32 -3.10
CA PHE A 101 -4.97 15.75 -3.69
C PHE A 101 -5.23 15.18 -5.08
N SER A 102 -6.35 14.49 -5.28
CA SER A 102 -6.73 13.99 -6.61
C SER A 102 -7.01 15.12 -7.61
N ARG A 103 -7.52 16.28 -7.17
CA ARG A 103 -7.68 17.48 -8.03
C ARG A 103 -6.37 18.17 -8.39
N GLN A 104 -5.29 17.85 -7.68
CA GLN A 104 -3.95 18.35 -7.95
C GLN A 104 -3.13 17.33 -8.77
N GLY A 105 -3.76 16.27 -9.30
CA GLY A 105 -3.09 15.20 -10.03
C GLY A 105 -2.21 14.30 -9.17
N LEU A 106 -2.29 14.38 -7.84
CA LEU A 106 -1.44 13.58 -6.94
C LEU A 106 -1.99 12.16 -6.81
N ARG A 107 -1.09 11.17 -6.78
CA ARG A 107 -1.42 9.78 -6.51
C ARG A 107 -1.70 9.59 -5.02
N THR A 108 -2.94 9.26 -4.69
CA THR A 108 -3.37 9.07 -3.31
C THR A 108 -3.38 7.59 -2.91
N LEU A 109 -3.03 7.33 -1.65
CA LEU A 109 -3.23 6.02 -1.02
C LEU A 109 -3.82 6.22 0.38
N VAL A 110 -4.63 5.26 0.81
CA VAL A 110 -5.11 5.16 2.18
C VAL A 110 -4.30 4.07 2.88
N VAL A 111 -3.85 4.35 4.10
CA VAL A 111 -3.11 3.42 4.97
C VAL A 111 -3.98 3.10 6.18
N ALA A 112 -4.08 1.81 6.49
CA ALA A 112 -4.86 1.30 7.60
C ALA A 112 -4.17 0.07 8.22
N SER A 113 -4.52 -0.27 9.46
CA SER A 113 -3.95 -1.44 10.12
C SER A 113 -4.97 -2.20 10.96
N ARG A 114 -4.67 -3.46 11.26
CA ARG A 114 -5.46 -4.29 12.16
C ARG A 114 -4.53 -5.13 13.03
N ARG A 115 -4.78 -5.11 14.34
CA ARG A 115 -4.10 -6.03 15.27
C ARG A 115 -4.89 -7.35 15.36
N MET A 116 -4.16 -8.45 15.28
CA MET A 116 -4.63 -9.80 15.53
C MET A 116 -4.06 -10.28 16.86
N ALA A 117 -4.93 -10.78 17.73
CA ALA A 117 -4.51 -11.51 18.92
C ALA A 117 -3.76 -12.80 18.52
N PRO A 118 -2.90 -13.35 19.41
CA PRO A 118 -2.12 -14.56 19.11
C PRO A 118 -2.96 -15.73 18.56
N GLU A 119 -4.13 -15.97 19.15
CA GLU A 119 -5.04 -17.06 18.74
C GLU A 119 -5.63 -16.80 17.35
N ALA A 120 -6.01 -15.56 17.07
CA ALA A 120 -6.55 -15.15 15.77
C ALA A 120 -5.48 -15.27 14.67
N TYR A 121 -4.25 -14.85 14.96
CA TYR A 121 -3.14 -14.99 14.02
C TYR A 121 -2.78 -16.46 13.78
N ALA A 122 -2.74 -17.28 14.83
CA ALA A 122 -2.48 -18.71 14.70
C ALA A 122 -3.53 -19.41 13.82
N SER A 123 -4.81 -19.10 14.01
CA SER A 123 -5.90 -19.60 13.17
C SER A 123 -5.73 -19.15 11.72
N TRP A 124 -5.52 -17.85 11.49
CA TRP A 124 -5.35 -17.29 10.15
C TRP A 124 -4.13 -17.89 9.43
N ARG A 125 -3.02 -18.09 10.14
CA ARG A 125 -1.81 -18.75 9.59
C ARG A 125 -2.11 -20.18 9.16
N ALA A 126 -2.85 -20.96 9.96
CA ALA A 126 -3.22 -22.32 9.60
C ALA A 126 -4.05 -22.35 8.30
N ASP A 127 -5.00 -21.41 8.16
CA ASP A 127 -5.79 -21.26 6.93
C ASP A 127 -4.93 -20.85 5.74
N TRP A 128 -3.95 -19.95 5.93
CA TRP A 128 -2.99 -19.54 4.92
C TRP A 128 -2.15 -20.72 4.41
N ASP A 129 -1.59 -21.51 5.32
CA ASP A 129 -0.78 -22.67 4.97
C ASP A 129 -1.62 -23.74 4.24
N ALA A 130 -2.85 -23.98 4.70
CA ALA A 130 -3.78 -24.89 4.06
C ALA A 130 -4.21 -24.41 2.66
N ALA A 131 -4.43 -23.10 2.48
CA ALA A 131 -4.72 -22.51 1.18
C ALA A 131 -3.52 -22.63 0.23
N GLY A 132 -2.30 -22.40 0.72
CA GLY A 132 -1.07 -22.53 -0.06
C GLY A 132 -0.76 -23.97 -0.50
N ALA A 133 -1.14 -24.96 0.31
CA ALA A 133 -0.97 -26.38 0.01
C ALA A 133 -2.12 -27.00 -0.81
N ALA A 134 -3.16 -26.24 -1.13
CA ALA A 134 -4.32 -26.76 -1.86
C ALA A 134 -3.97 -27.17 -3.30
N MET A 135 -4.40 -28.37 -3.69
CA MET A 135 -4.21 -28.91 -5.04
C MET A 135 -5.24 -28.37 -6.06
N SER A 136 -6.39 -27.89 -5.58
CA SER A 136 -7.46 -27.28 -6.38
C SER A 136 -7.95 -25.99 -5.75
N ASP A 137 -8.40 -25.05 -6.58
CA ASP A 137 -8.91 -23.72 -6.19
C ASP A 137 -7.94 -22.91 -5.31
N ARG A 138 -6.63 -23.16 -5.46
CA ARG A 138 -5.58 -22.55 -4.63
C ARG A 138 -5.67 -21.02 -4.63
N GLU A 139 -5.82 -20.43 -5.81
CA GLU A 139 -5.93 -18.99 -5.99
C GLU A 139 -7.12 -18.40 -5.23
N ALA A 140 -8.32 -18.95 -5.45
CA ALA A 140 -9.54 -18.52 -4.75
C ALA A 140 -9.49 -18.74 -3.23
N ARG A 141 -8.76 -19.76 -2.75
CA ARG A 141 -8.54 -19.98 -1.31
C ARG A 141 -7.59 -18.94 -0.73
N LEU A 142 -6.47 -18.66 -1.41
CA LEU A 142 -5.50 -17.65 -0.99
C LEU A 142 -6.14 -16.26 -0.97
N GLU A 143 -6.97 -15.94 -1.95
CA GLU A 143 -7.73 -14.68 -2.00
C GLU A 143 -8.66 -14.54 -0.78
N ARG A 144 -9.44 -15.58 -0.46
CA ARG A 144 -10.31 -15.58 0.73
C ARG A 144 -9.55 -15.39 2.04
N VAL A 145 -8.43 -16.07 2.22
CA VAL A 145 -7.59 -15.92 3.43
C VAL A 145 -6.96 -14.53 3.48
N THR A 146 -6.56 -14.00 2.34
CA THR A 146 -6.02 -12.64 2.20
C THR A 146 -7.07 -11.59 2.61
N ASP A 147 -8.28 -11.68 2.06
CA ASP A 147 -9.38 -10.77 2.38
C ASP A 147 -9.76 -10.84 3.88
N ALA A 148 -9.74 -12.04 4.48
CA ALA A 148 -10.01 -12.22 5.90
C ALA A 148 -8.99 -11.49 6.80
N ALA A 149 -7.73 -11.39 6.36
CA ALA A 149 -6.68 -10.66 7.08
C ALA A 149 -6.94 -9.14 7.11
N GLU A 150 -7.52 -8.63 6.02
CA GLU A 150 -7.68 -7.21 5.71
C GLU A 150 -9.08 -6.68 6.07
N ALA A 151 -9.98 -7.52 6.57
CA ALA A 151 -11.30 -7.10 7.00
C ALA A 151 -11.24 -6.32 8.33
N GLY A 152 -11.99 -5.23 8.44
CA GLY A 152 -12.14 -4.47 9.69
C GLY A 152 -10.86 -3.74 10.11
N LEU A 153 -10.17 -3.11 9.17
CA LEU A 153 -8.99 -2.29 9.44
C LEU A 153 -9.37 -1.00 10.18
N ALA A 154 -8.46 -0.50 11.01
CA ALA A 154 -8.49 0.83 11.58
C ALA A 154 -7.72 1.80 10.68
N TYR A 155 -8.35 2.91 10.31
CA TYR A 155 -7.73 3.95 9.52
C TYR A 155 -6.51 4.56 10.25
N LEU A 156 -5.41 4.77 9.53
CA LEU A 156 -4.21 5.43 10.06
C LEU A 156 -3.93 6.77 9.39
N GLY A 157 -4.10 6.86 8.07
CA GLY A 157 -3.71 8.05 7.34
C GLY A 157 -3.91 7.95 5.83
N VAL A 158 -3.63 9.05 5.15
CA VAL A 158 -3.59 9.12 3.70
C VAL A 158 -2.24 9.66 3.25
N THR A 159 -1.80 9.26 2.06
CA THR A 159 -0.59 9.78 1.43
C THR A 159 -0.95 10.38 0.09
N ALA A 160 -0.18 11.37 -0.34
CA ALA A 160 -0.25 11.94 -1.68
C ALA A 160 1.16 12.02 -2.25
N ASN A 161 1.39 11.36 -3.37
CA ASN A 161 2.66 11.38 -4.09
C ASN A 161 2.50 12.10 -5.43
N GLU A 162 3.47 12.93 -5.76
CA GLU A 162 3.53 13.56 -7.08
C GLU A 162 4.20 12.58 -8.06
N ASP A 163 3.48 12.18 -9.11
CA ASP A 163 4.10 11.51 -10.24
C ASP A 163 4.73 12.59 -11.14
N ARG A 164 6.02 12.86 -10.91
CA ARG A 164 6.70 13.94 -11.62
C ARG A 164 6.76 13.61 -13.11
N LEU A 165 6.07 14.43 -13.90
CA LEU A 165 6.25 14.47 -15.35
C LEU A 165 7.71 14.81 -15.70
N GLN A 166 8.14 14.38 -16.88
CA GLN A 166 9.41 14.83 -17.42
C GLN A 166 9.39 16.35 -17.65
N ASP A 167 10.56 16.97 -17.59
CA ASP A 167 10.72 18.40 -17.83
C ASP A 167 10.09 18.80 -19.16
N HIS A 168 9.37 19.92 -19.14
CA HIS A 168 8.73 20.54 -20.30
C HIS A 168 7.59 19.75 -20.97
N VAL A 169 7.11 18.66 -20.38
CA VAL A 169 5.96 17.90 -20.94
C VAL A 169 4.72 18.79 -21.10
N PRO A 170 4.28 19.57 -20.10
CA PRO A 170 3.10 20.44 -20.24
C PRO A 170 3.25 21.49 -21.35
N GLU A 171 4.40 22.16 -21.43
CA GLU A 171 4.71 23.16 -22.44
C GLU A 171 4.78 22.56 -23.84
N THR A 172 5.36 21.36 -23.95
CA THR A 172 5.46 20.61 -25.20
C THR A 172 4.08 20.21 -25.69
N ILE A 173 3.24 19.61 -24.84
CA ILE A 173 1.86 19.24 -25.20
C ILE A 173 1.08 20.48 -25.66
N LYS A 174 1.21 21.61 -24.94
CA LYS A 174 0.57 22.88 -25.31
C LYS A 174 1.02 23.39 -26.68
N THR A 175 2.32 23.35 -26.95
CA THR A 175 2.90 23.80 -28.23
C THR A 175 2.46 22.92 -29.38
N VAL A 176 2.49 21.59 -29.19
CA VAL A 176 2.07 20.59 -30.18
C VAL A 176 0.57 20.74 -30.50
N ARG A 177 -0.28 20.96 -29.48
CA ARG A 177 -1.72 21.24 -29.69
C ARG A 177 -1.96 22.56 -30.42
N ALA A 178 -1.22 23.61 -30.08
CA ALA A 178 -1.31 24.91 -30.77
C ALA A 178 -0.90 24.83 -32.25
N ALA A 179 -0.01 23.91 -32.60
CA ALA A 179 0.36 23.61 -33.98
C ALA A 179 -0.68 22.77 -34.75
N GLY A 180 -1.83 22.45 -34.14
CA GLY A 180 -2.91 21.69 -34.78
C GLY A 180 -2.76 20.16 -34.70
N VAL A 181 -1.77 19.65 -33.96
CA VAL A 181 -1.57 18.22 -33.77
C VAL A 181 -2.48 17.71 -32.64
N ARG A 182 -3.24 16.64 -32.91
CA ARG A 182 -4.09 16.00 -31.91
C ARG A 182 -3.26 15.02 -31.09
N VAL A 183 -3.13 15.28 -29.79
CA VAL A 183 -2.45 14.41 -28.83
C VAL A 183 -3.47 13.43 -28.24
N TRP A 184 -3.13 12.14 -28.28
CA TRP A 184 -3.92 11.07 -27.67
C TRP A 184 -3.04 10.38 -26.63
N VAL A 185 -3.51 10.34 -25.38
CA VAL A 185 -2.83 9.63 -24.31
C VAL A 185 -3.53 8.29 -24.15
N LEU A 186 -2.81 7.20 -24.44
CA LEU A 186 -3.25 5.84 -24.17
C LEU A 186 -2.59 5.39 -22.87
N THR A 187 -3.34 5.43 -21.77
CA THR A 187 -2.87 4.99 -20.46
C THR A 187 -3.77 3.89 -19.90
N GLY A 188 -3.16 3.01 -19.10
CA GLY A 188 -3.87 1.98 -18.32
C GLY A 188 -4.26 2.44 -16.92
N ASP A 189 -3.90 3.68 -16.54
CA ASP A 189 -4.35 4.30 -15.31
C ASP A 189 -5.81 4.77 -15.40
N LYS A 190 -6.40 5.09 -14.24
CA LYS A 190 -7.80 5.55 -14.20
C LYS A 190 -7.98 6.84 -15.01
N VAL A 191 -9.20 7.08 -15.50
CA VAL A 191 -9.54 8.29 -16.26
C VAL A 191 -9.24 9.55 -15.45
N GLU A 192 -9.43 9.53 -14.13
CA GLU A 192 -9.18 10.70 -13.27
C GLU A 192 -7.70 11.16 -13.28
N THR A 193 -6.75 10.24 -13.48
CA THR A 193 -5.30 10.53 -13.57
C THR A 193 -4.83 10.79 -15.01
N ALA A 194 -5.68 10.57 -16.01
CA ALA A 194 -5.34 10.66 -17.43
C ALA A 194 -5.81 11.97 -18.11
N VAL A 195 -6.67 12.74 -17.43
CA VAL A 195 -7.37 13.90 -18.00
C VAL A 195 -6.67 15.23 -17.67
N GLU A 196 -5.70 15.25 -16.77
CA GLU A 196 -4.86 16.41 -16.45
C GLU A 196 -3.49 16.35 -17.13
#